data_AF-A0AAV0M0T6-F1
#
_entry.id   AF-A0AAV0M0T6-F1
#
_cell.length_a   1.000
_cell.length_b   1.000
_cell.length_c   1.000
_cell.angle_alpha   90.00
_cell.angle_beta   90.00
_cell.angle_gamma   90.00
#
_symmetry.space_group_name_H-M   'P 1'
#
loop_
_entity.id
_entity.type
_entity.pdbx_description
1 polymer ?
#
loop_
_entity_poly.entity_id
_entity_poly.type
_entity_poly.pdbx_seq_one_letter_code
_entity_poly.pdbx_strand_id
1 'polypeptide(L)'
;MSRDLGYYWLRIVFYSLVALSTGSLEFDIGTSSDSVIARGKVVAFIYGIMIFLSVSGLPFFLDEIKVFKGETLAGYYGEPAYVLSNFLSSLPFTIVISLSSGSIIYSLVKFHPGFSHLLYFCINLFFCISVSEASVFVTASLVSNPLPSMGAAIGVTMLNLMPSNVFRPLPELPKIFWRYPLSYISFAAWGTQGNLKNDMIGLEFDAVVPGEAKIKGEAILQDTYGIDLQYSKWWDVVALFCLLLCYRLLLVIALRCKQRISSPFRRIYPTSGR
;
A
#
# COMPACT_ATOMS: atom_id res chain seq x y z
N MET A 1 23.52 0.39 -1.35
CA MET A 1 22.44 0.87 -0.46
C MET A 1 22.79 0.84 1.05
N SER A 2 24.00 0.47 1.48
CA SER A 2 24.41 0.53 2.90
C SER A 2 24.65 1.95 3.45
N ARG A 3 24.45 2.99 2.63
CA ARG A 3 24.64 4.41 3.02
C ARG A 3 23.34 5.09 3.47
N ASP A 4 22.18 4.49 3.22
CA ASP A 4 20.86 5.02 3.56
C ASP A 4 20.17 4.25 4.70
N LEU A 5 20.95 3.57 5.55
CA LEU A 5 20.42 2.87 6.74
C LEU A 5 19.56 3.82 7.60
N GLY A 6 19.99 5.07 7.75
CA GLY A 6 19.24 6.08 8.50
C GLY A 6 17.82 6.31 7.96
N TYR A 7 17.62 6.24 6.65
CA TYR A 7 16.30 6.38 6.04
C TYR A 7 15.37 5.22 6.39
N TYR A 8 15.84 3.97 6.27
CA TYR A 8 15.02 2.81 6.59
C TYR A 8 14.68 2.74 8.08
N TRP A 9 15.64 3.06 8.96
CA TRP A 9 15.38 3.17 10.41
C TRP A 9 14.35 4.26 10.72
N LEU A 10 14.47 5.42 10.08
CA LEU A 10 13.53 6.53 10.27
C LEU A 10 12.12 6.14 9.84
N ARG A 11 11.95 5.39 8.74
CA ARG A 11 10.63 4.81 8.38
C ARG A 11 10.11 3.87 9.46
N ILE A 12 10.93 2.94 9.95
CA ILE A 12 10.50 2.01 11.00
C ILE A 12 9.96 2.79 12.20
N VAL A 13 10.66 3.84 12.63
CA VAL A 13 10.22 4.71 13.73
C VAL A 13 8.90 5.39 13.40
N PHE A 14 8.76 6.06 12.25
CA PHE A 14 7.53 6.78 11.90
C PHE A 14 6.32 5.86 11.76
N TYR A 15 6.48 4.71 11.10
CA TYR A 15 5.39 3.73 10.97
C TYR A 15 5.00 3.16 12.33
N SER A 16 5.97 2.90 13.22
CA SER A 16 5.69 2.43 14.58
C SER A 16 5.01 3.50 15.45
N LEU A 17 5.38 4.78 15.31
CA LEU A 17 4.72 5.88 16.01
C LEU A 17 3.27 6.05 15.53
N VAL A 18 3.02 6.00 14.22
CA VAL A 18 1.66 6.06 13.68
C VAL A 18 0.85 4.86 14.15
N ALA A 19 1.45 3.66 14.17
CA ALA A 19 0.81 2.45 14.69
C ALA A 19 0.44 2.59 16.17
N LEU A 20 1.33 3.13 17.00
CA LEU A 20 1.07 3.40 18.41
C LEU A 20 -0.05 4.42 18.59
N SER A 21 -0.03 5.53 17.86
CA SER A 21 -1.08 6.56 17.91
C SER A 21 -2.44 6.02 17.46
N THR A 22 -2.46 5.21 16.40
CA THR A 22 -3.72 4.62 15.91
C THR A 22 -4.26 3.60 16.91
N GLY A 23 -3.40 2.72 17.41
CA GLY A 23 -3.79 1.68 18.37
C GLY A 23 -4.21 2.26 19.72
N SER A 24 -3.64 3.37 20.15
CA SER A 24 -4.02 4.01 21.42
C SER A 24 -5.35 4.75 21.36
N LEU A 25 -5.66 5.38 20.22
CA LEU A 25 -6.95 6.06 20.00
C LEU A 25 -8.13 5.08 20.00
N GLU A 26 -7.90 3.87 19.53
CA GLU A 26 -8.94 2.87 19.26
C GLU A 26 -8.68 1.60 20.10
N PHE A 27 -8.21 1.83 21.33
CA PHE A 27 -7.83 0.78 22.26
C PHE A 27 -9.03 -0.05 22.68
N ASP A 28 -8.90 -1.38 22.58
CA ASP A 28 -9.92 -2.37 22.95
C ASP A 28 -11.31 -2.08 22.36
N ILE A 29 -11.41 -2.21 21.04
CA ILE A 29 -12.59 -1.79 20.26
C ILE A 29 -13.87 -2.58 20.57
N GLY A 30 -13.75 -3.77 21.19
CA GLY A 30 -14.88 -4.60 21.58
C GLY A 30 -15.70 -5.18 20.41
N THR A 31 -16.92 -5.63 20.71
CA THR A 31 -17.88 -6.26 19.76
C THR A 31 -19.28 -5.65 19.84
N SER A 32 -19.41 -4.44 20.41
CA SER A 32 -20.67 -3.70 20.44
C SER A 32 -21.12 -3.27 19.04
N SER A 33 -22.38 -2.83 18.89
CA SER A 33 -22.88 -2.29 17.61
C SER A 33 -22.01 -1.17 17.05
N ASP A 34 -21.50 -0.29 17.91
CA ASP A 34 -20.63 0.83 17.54
C ASP A 34 -19.23 0.37 17.08
N SER A 35 -18.79 -0.79 17.57
CA SER A 35 -17.47 -1.36 17.22
C SER A 35 -17.37 -1.71 15.74
N VAL A 36 -18.49 -1.97 15.05
CA VAL A 36 -18.51 -2.28 13.61
C VAL A 36 -17.97 -1.08 12.81
N ILE A 37 -18.56 0.10 13.04
CA ILE A 37 -18.16 1.33 12.36
C ILE A 37 -16.75 1.74 12.80
N ALA A 38 -16.41 1.59 14.08
CA ALA A 38 -15.09 1.89 14.61
C ALA A 38 -14.01 1.01 13.93
N ARG A 39 -14.24 -0.31 13.79
CA ARG A 39 -13.34 -1.22 13.07
C ARG A 39 -13.12 -0.77 11.64
N GLY A 40 -14.19 -0.42 10.92
CA GLY A 40 -14.09 0.17 9.58
C GLY A 40 -13.17 1.40 9.53
N LYS A 41 -13.39 2.36 10.43
CA LYS A 41 -12.59 3.60 10.53
C LYS A 41 -11.12 3.31 10.80
N VAL A 42 -10.82 2.42 11.75
CA VAL A 42 -9.45 2.00 12.07
C VAL A 42 -8.78 1.39 10.84
N VAL A 43 -9.46 0.49 10.12
CA VAL A 43 -8.93 -0.11 8.89
C VAL A 43 -8.64 0.97 7.84
N ALA A 44 -9.57 1.89 7.56
CA ALA A 44 -9.30 2.98 6.61
C ALA A 44 -8.14 3.87 7.04
N PHE A 45 -8.02 4.17 8.34
CA PHE A 45 -6.96 5.01 8.87
C PHE A 45 -5.58 4.35 8.74
N ILE A 46 -5.47 3.07 9.12
CA ILE A 46 -4.24 2.30 9.00
C ILE A 46 -3.80 2.24 7.54
N TYR A 47 -4.64 1.72 6.64
CA TYR A 47 -4.24 1.57 5.25
C TYR A 47 -4.01 2.94 4.59
N GLY A 48 -4.85 3.94 4.87
CA GLY A 48 -4.70 5.29 4.33
C GLY A 48 -3.37 5.96 4.71
N ILE A 49 -3.03 6.01 6.00
CA ILE A 49 -1.80 6.67 6.45
C ILE A 49 -0.55 5.85 6.11
N MET A 50 -0.58 4.53 6.26
CA MET A 50 0.59 3.68 5.94
C MET A 50 0.92 3.73 4.45
N ILE A 51 -0.10 3.73 3.59
CA ILE A 51 0.05 3.96 2.15
C ILE A 51 0.65 5.34 1.87
N PHE A 52 0.12 6.39 2.50
CA PHE A 52 0.61 7.76 2.32
C PHE A 52 2.07 7.94 2.75
N LEU A 53 2.46 7.33 3.87
CA LEU A 53 3.85 7.35 4.36
C LEU A 53 4.84 6.72 3.37
N SER A 54 4.38 5.88 2.43
CA SER A 54 5.25 5.30 1.39
C SER A 54 5.79 6.36 0.41
N VAL A 55 5.10 7.49 0.26
CA VAL A 55 5.54 8.62 -0.58
C VAL A 55 6.84 9.25 -0.08
N SER A 56 7.11 9.17 1.23
CA SER A 56 8.33 9.72 1.84
C SER A 56 9.63 9.13 1.28
N GLY A 57 9.58 7.97 0.61
CA GLY A 57 10.74 7.37 -0.07
C GLY A 57 11.09 7.95 -1.41
N LEU A 58 10.23 8.81 -1.96
CA LEU A 58 10.43 9.40 -3.27
C LEU A 58 11.76 10.16 -3.43
N PRO A 59 12.19 11.03 -2.50
CA PRO A 59 13.43 11.81 -2.67
C PRO A 59 14.67 10.91 -2.80
N PHE A 60 14.75 9.86 -1.99
CA PHE A 60 15.85 8.90 -2.01
C PHE A 60 15.89 8.13 -3.33
N PHE A 61 14.73 7.72 -3.83
CA PHE A 61 14.63 7.08 -5.14
C PHE A 61 15.08 8.00 -6.29
N LEU A 62 14.74 9.29 -6.22
CA LEU A 62 15.18 10.27 -7.24
C LEU A 62 16.69 10.47 -7.23
N ASP A 63 17.33 10.41 -6.07
CA ASP A 63 18.79 10.48 -5.96
C ASP A 63 19.45 9.19 -6.47
N GLU A 64 18.89 8.02 -6.15
CA GLU A 64 19.38 6.73 -6.66
C GLU A 64 19.28 6.64 -8.19
N ILE A 65 18.18 7.11 -8.79
CA ILE A 65 18.00 7.16 -10.25
C ILE A 65 19.12 7.96 -10.95
N LYS A 66 19.66 9.01 -10.32
CA LYS A 66 20.74 9.82 -10.92
C LYS A 66 22.01 8.98 -11.09
N VAL A 67 22.35 8.19 -10.07
CA VAL A 67 23.50 7.27 -10.09
C VAL A 67 23.26 6.14 -11.09
N PHE A 68 22.08 5.52 -11.03
CA PHE A 68 21.65 4.46 -11.94
C PHE A 68 21.81 4.84 -13.42
N LYS A 69 21.41 6.06 -13.79
CA LYS A 69 21.57 6.57 -15.17
C LYS A 69 23.04 6.60 -15.60
N GLY A 70 23.95 6.98 -14.71
CA GLY A 70 25.39 6.98 -14.99
C GLY A 70 25.92 5.56 -15.20
N GLU A 71 25.57 4.63 -14.31
CA GLU A 71 26.05 3.25 -14.35
C GLU A 71 25.49 2.45 -15.53
N THR A 72 24.23 2.68 -15.91
CA THR A 72 23.63 2.03 -17.09
C THR A 72 24.25 2.53 -18.38
N LEU A 73 24.54 3.83 -18.49
CA LEU A 73 25.21 4.40 -19.67
C LEU A 73 26.64 3.87 -19.83
N ALA A 74 27.31 3.54 -18.72
CA ALA A 74 28.62 2.88 -18.73
C ALA A 74 28.53 1.35 -18.97
N GLY A 75 27.33 0.79 -19.06
CA GLY A 75 27.11 -0.61 -19.39
C GLY A 75 27.26 -1.60 -18.22
N TYR A 76 27.27 -1.14 -16.97
CA TYR A 76 27.50 -2.02 -15.80
C TYR A 76 26.34 -3.00 -15.54
N TYR A 77 25.09 -2.57 -15.67
CA TYR A 77 23.89 -3.40 -15.48
C TYR A 77 22.66 -2.77 -16.14
N GLY A 78 21.60 -3.56 -16.33
CA GLY A 78 20.35 -3.14 -16.96
C GLY A 78 19.25 -2.74 -15.97
N GLU A 79 18.16 -2.15 -16.49
CA GLU A 79 17.00 -1.73 -15.71
C GLU A 79 16.33 -2.86 -14.88
N PRO A 80 16.14 -4.10 -15.39
CA PRO A 80 15.52 -5.15 -14.59
C PRO A 80 16.41 -5.59 -13.40
N ALA A 81 17.73 -5.57 -13.56
CA ALA A 81 18.66 -5.88 -12.48
C ALA A 81 18.61 -4.81 -11.38
N TYR A 82 18.49 -3.53 -11.76
CA TYR A 82 18.27 -2.43 -10.82
C TYR A 82 16.98 -2.62 -10.01
N VAL A 83 15.84 -2.81 -10.68
CA VAL A 83 14.53 -2.89 -10.01
C VAL A 83 14.47 -4.09 -9.06
N LEU A 84 15.04 -5.23 -9.46
CA LEU A 84 15.11 -6.41 -8.60
C LEU A 84 16.02 -6.19 -7.39
N SER A 85 17.19 -5.59 -7.58
CA SER A 85 18.13 -5.31 -6.49
C SER A 85 17.59 -4.29 -5.49
N ASN A 86 16.94 -3.24 -5.99
CA ASN A 86 16.25 -2.24 -5.17
C ASN A 86 15.15 -2.89 -4.31
N PHE A 87 14.33 -3.77 -4.91
CA PHE A 87 13.28 -4.49 -4.18
C PHE A 87 13.85 -5.43 -3.12
N LEU A 88 14.84 -6.26 -3.47
CA LEU A 88 15.46 -7.20 -2.52
C LEU A 88 16.16 -6.47 -1.38
N SER A 89 16.75 -5.30 -1.65
CA SER A 89 17.38 -4.48 -0.61
C SER A 89 16.36 -3.79 0.30
N SER A 90 15.17 -3.40 -0.19
CA SER A 90 14.15 -2.75 0.64
C SER A 90 13.28 -3.77 1.41
N LEU A 91 13.15 -4.98 0.89
CA LEU A 91 12.33 -6.07 1.42
C LEU A 91 12.50 -6.31 2.94
N PRO A 92 13.72 -6.52 3.50
CA PRO A 92 13.86 -6.79 4.94
C PRO A 92 13.34 -5.65 5.80
N PHE A 93 13.53 -4.40 5.37
CA PHE A 93 13.04 -3.23 6.11
C PHE A 93 11.52 -3.12 6.05
N THR A 94 10.91 -3.37 4.88
CA THR A 94 9.45 -3.35 4.76
C THR A 94 8.79 -4.47 5.56
N ILE A 95 9.44 -5.66 5.65
CA ILE A 95 8.99 -6.74 6.55
C ILE A 95 9.01 -6.26 7.99
N VAL A 96 10.13 -5.69 8.47
CA VAL A 96 10.23 -5.17 9.85
C VAL A 96 9.17 -4.12 10.12
N ILE A 97 8.96 -3.17 9.19
CA ILE A 97 7.90 -2.16 9.29
C ILE A 97 6.53 -2.81 9.46
N SER A 98 6.17 -3.77 8.60
CA SER A 98 4.86 -4.42 8.63
C SER A 98 4.64 -5.25 9.90
N LEU A 99 5.66 -5.96 10.38
CA LEU A 99 5.60 -6.76 11.59
C LEU A 99 5.54 -5.88 12.84
N SER A 100 6.35 -4.83 12.93
CA SER A 100 6.36 -3.95 14.10
C SER A 100 5.06 -3.17 14.21
N SER A 101 4.67 -2.46 13.14
CA SER A 101 3.43 -1.67 13.12
C SER A 101 2.19 -2.56 13.25
N GLY A 102 2.17 -3.70 12.56
CA GLY A 102 1.06 -4.64 12.64
C GLY A 102 0.89 -5.25 14.02
N SER A 103 1.98 -5.69 14.66
CA SER A 103 1.90 -6.25 16.02
C SER A 103 1.44 -5.22 17.05
N ILE A 104 1.90 -3.97 16.93
CA ILE A 104 1.47 -2.87 17.80
C ILE A 104 -0.04 -2.63 17.66
N ILE A 105 -0.51 -2.41 16.43
CA ILE A 105 -1.93 -2.14 16.15
C ILE A 105 -2.79 -3.31 16.65
N TYR A 106 -2.43 -4.54 16.28
CA TYR A 106 -3.24 -5.72 16.59
C TYR A 106 -3.37 -5.95 18.09
N SER A 107 -2.29 -5.68 18.84
CA SER A 107 -2.26 -5.84 20.29
C SER A 107 -3.07 -4.76 21.02
N LEU A 108 -3.05 -3.52 20.53
CA LEU A 108 -3.75 -2.40 21.17
C LEU A 108 -5.24 -2.37 20.83
N VAL A 109 -5.59 -2.54 19.55
CA VAL A 109 -6.99 -2.50 19.09
C VAL A 109 -7.76 -3.76 19.51
N LYS A 110 -7.04 -4.88 19.74
CA LYS A 110 -7.62 -6.21 20.02
C LYS A 110 -8.61 -6.63 18.93
N PHE A 111 -8.09 -6.70 17.70
CA PHE A 111 -8.77 -7.33 16.58
C PHE A 111 -9.03 -8.82 16.84
N HIS A 112 -9.61 -9.53 15.86
CA HIS A 112 -9.94 -10.95 15.95
C HIS A 112 -8.85 -11.79 16.64
N PRO A 113 -9.14 -12.48 17.76
CA PRO A 113 -8.12 -13.20 18.50
C PRO A 113 -7.56 -14.37 17.67
N GLY A 114 -6.23 -14.46 17.55
CA GLY A 114 -5.57 -15.60 16.90
C GLY A 114 -4.29 -15.20 16.16
N PHE A 115 -3.27 -16.04 16.30
CA PHE A 115 -1.98 -15.80 15.65
C PHE A 115 -2.07 -15.80 14.12
N SER A 116 -2.95 -16.63 13.55
CA SER A 116 -3.20 -16.67 12.11
C SER A 116 -3.74 -15.34 11.57
N HIS A 117 -4.60 -14.67 12.33
CA HIS A 117 -5.20 -13.39 11.95
C HIS A 117 -4.20 -12.23 12.08
N LEU A 118 -3.33 -12.26 13.11
CA LEU A 118 -2.19 -11.34 13.21
C LEU A 118 -1.23 -11.50 12.04
N LEU A 119 -0.84 -12.74 11.72
CA LEU A 119 0.10 -13.00 10.63
C LEU A 119 -0.48 -12.55 9.28
N TYR A 120 -1.77 -12.83 9.04
CA TYR A 120 -2.46 -12.34 7.86
C TYR A 120 -2.45 -10.80 7.79
N PHE A 121 -2.75 -10.12 8.90
CA PHE A 121 -2.72 -8.66 8.98
C PHE A 121 -1.35 -8.10 8.56
N CYS A 122 -0.26 -8.67 9.11
CA CYS A 122 1.10 -8.25 8.78
C CYS A 122 1.46 -8.50 7.31
N ILE A 123 1.08 -9.65 6.75
CA ILE A 123 1.31 -9.98 5.33
C ILE A 123 0.54 -9.02 4.41
N ASN A 124 -0.73 -8.76 4.72
CA ASN A 124 -1.56 -7.86 3.95
C ASN A 124 -1.01 -6.41 3.98
N LEU A 125 -0.58 -5.95 5.16
CA LEU A 125 0.05 -4.65 5.33
C LEU A 125 1.39 -4.56 4.58
N PHE A 126 2.22 -5.60 4.64
CA PHE A 126 3.47 -5.69 3.88
C PHE A 126 3.26 -5.50 2.38
N PHE A 127 2.33 -6.27 1.79
CA PHE A 127 2.05 -6.15 0.36
C PHE A 127 1.48 -4.78 0.01
N CYS A 128 0.58 -4.24 0.81
CA CYS A 128 0.00 -2.93 0.55
C CYS A 128 1.06 -1.81 0.54
N ILE A 129 1.98 -1.81 1.52
CA ILE A 129 3.11 -0.86 1.57
C ILE A 129 4.05 -1.06 0.37
N SER A 130 4.36 -2.32 0.03
CA SER A 130 5.27 -2.65 -1.07
C SER A 130 4.73 -2.22 -2.44
N VAL A 131 3.43 -2.40 -2.68
CA VAL A 131 2.75 -1.95 -3.90
C VAL A 131 2.68 -0.43 -3.94
N SER A 132 2.36 0.21 -2.81
CA SER A 132 2.33 1.68 -2.70
C SER A 132 3.69 2.28 -3.08
N GLU A 133 4.77 1.77 -2.51
CA GLU A 133 6.14 2.21 -2.84
C GLU A 133 6.47 2.02 -4.33
N ALA A 134 6.13 0.87 -4.90
CA ALA A 134 6.33 0.62 -6.33
C ALA A 134 5.53 1.61 -7.21
N SER A 135 4.29 1.94 -6.82
CA SER A 135 3.45 2.91 -7.53
C SER A 135 4.04 4.33 -7.50
N VAL A 136 4.65 4.72 -6.37
CA VAL A 136 5.35 6.00 -6.21
C VAL A 136 6.55 6.05 -7.14
N PHE A 137 7.35 4.98 -7.20
CA PHE A 137 8.53 4.90 -8.08
C PHE A 137 8.18 4.92 -9.57
N VAL A 138 7.07 4.27 -9.97
CA VAL A 138 6.56 4.37 -11.35
C VAL A 138 6.21 5.81 -11.67
N THR A 139 5.44 6.46 -10.80
CA THR A 139 5.02 7.86 -10.99
C THR A 139 6.22 8.81 -11.08
N ALA A 140 7.20 8.61 -10.21
CA ALA A 140 8.46 9.33 -10.20
C ALA A 140 9.26 9.18 -11.49
N SER A 141 9.24 7.99 -12.07
CA SER A 141 9.98 7.68 -13.29
C SER A 141 9.36 8.37 -14.51
N LEU A 142 8.04 8.52 -14.55
CA LEU A 142 7.31 9.17 -15.63
C LEU A 142 7.48 10.70 -15.63
N VAL A 143 7.67 11.32 -14.47
CA VAL A 143 7.85 12.76 -14.34
C VAL A 143 9.35 13.11 -14.29
N SER A 144 9.81 14.06 -15.10
CA SER A 144 11.24 14.40 -15.18
C SER A 144 11.75 15.29 -14.03
N ASN A 145 10.87 16.05 -13.39
CA ASN A 145 11.23 17.04 -12.37
C ASN A 145 10.86 16.57 -10.95
N PRO A 146 11.73 16.76 -9.93
CA PRO A 146 11.48 16.29 -8.56
C PRO A 146 10.19 16.83 -7.91
N LEU A 147 9.96 18.14 -7.96
CA LEU A 147 8.82 18.75 -7.28
C LEU A 147 7.46 18.30 -7.88
N PRO A 148 7.24 18.36 -9.21
CA PRO A 148 6.02 17.80 -9.82
C PRO A 148 5.87 16.30 -9.62
N SER A 149 6.97 15.54 -9.53
CA SER A 149 6.91 14.09 -9.28
C SER A 149 6.35 13.76 -7.90
N MET A 150 6.65 14.60 -6.90
CA MET A 150 6.08 14.48 -5.54
C MET A 150 4.58 14.73 -5.56
N GLY A 151 4.13 15.83 -6.18
CA GLY A 151 2.70 16.13 -6.31
C GLY A 151 1.93 15.03 -7.04
N ALA A 152 2.51 14.49 -8.13
CA ALA A 152 1.91 13.40 -8.87
C ALA A 152 1.85 12.10 -8.04
N ALA A 153 2.92 11.74 -7.32
CA ALA A 153 2.94 10.55 -6.46
C ALA A 153 1.91 10.64 -5.33
N ILE A 154 1.79 11.81 -4.69
CA ILE A 154 0.73 12.07 -3.69
C ILE A 154 -0.65 11.90 -4.34
N GLY A 155 -0.89 12.51 -5.49
CA GLY A 155 -2.17 12.42 -6.20
C GLY A 155 -2.54 10.98 -6.55
N VAL A 156 -1.63 10.20 -7.13
CA VAL A 156 -1.85 8.77 -7.45
C VAL A 156 -2.13 7.96 -6.19
N THR A 157 -1.38 8.22 -5.11
CA THR A 157 -1.55 7.53 -3.83
C THR A 157 -2.94 7.81 -3.22
N MET A 158 -3.39 9.07 -3.25
CA MET A 158 -4.72 9.46 -2.76
C MET A 158 -5.85 8.92 -3.64
N LEU A 159 -5.68 8.93 -4.96
CA LEU A 159 -6.66 8.32 -5.88
C LEU A 159 -6.84 6.82 -5.62
N ASN A 160 -5.76 6.12 -5.24
CA ASN A 160 -5.84 4.72 -4.87
C ASN A 160 -6.63 4.50 -3.57
N LEU A 161 -6.67 5.46 -2.64
CA LEU A 161 -7.39 5.30 -1.37
C LEU A 161 -8.92 5.42 -1.52
N MET A 162 -9.38 6.23 -2.48
CA MET A 162 -10.80 6.59 -2.66
C MET A 162 -11.77 5.43 -2.94
N PRO A 163 -11.47 4.43 -3.80
CA PRO A 163 -12.41 3.34 -4.10
C PRO A 163 -12.48 2.24 -3.02
N SER A 164 -11.88 2.45 -1.84
CA SER A 164 -11.94 1.48 -0.74
C SER A 164 -13.35 1.30 -0.20
N ASN A 165 -13.72 0.05 0.08
CA ASN A 165 -15.04 -0.39 0.55
C ASN A 165 -15.46 0.28 1.87
N VAL A 166 -14.50 0.85 2.61
CA VAL A 166 -14.76 1.60 3.83
C VAL A 166 -15.38 2.97 3.56
N PHE A 167 -15.03 3.63 2.45
CA PHE A 167 -15.61 4.93 2.09
C PHE A 167 -16.95 4.78 1.39
N ARG A 168 -17.03 3.81 0.48
CA ARG A 168 -18.26 3.48 -0.21
C ARG A 168 -18.25 2.03 -0.69
N PRO A 169 -19.35 1.28 -0.54
CA PRO A 169 -19.47 -0.06 -1.10
C PRO A 169 -19.21 -0.08 -2.62
N LEU A 170 -18.45 -1.09 -3.08
CA LEU A 170 -18.14 -1.27 -4.51
C LEU A 170 -19.37 -1.22 -5.45
N PRO A 171 -20.51 -1.84 -5.10
CA PRO A 171 -21.69 -1.85 -5.97
C PRO A 171 -22.24 -0.46 -6.29
N GLU A 172 -22.05 0.51 -5.39
CA GLU A 172 -22.57 1.87 -5.51
C GLU A 172 -21.64 2.85 -6.23
N LEU A 173 -20.41 2.43 -6.53
CA LEU A 173 -19.45 3.28 -7.22
C LEU A 173 -19.86 3.55 -8.68
N PRO A 174 -19.71 4.79 -9.17
CA PRO A 174 -19.96 5.10 -10.58
C PRO A 174 -19.11 4.22 -11.52
N LYS A 175 -19.75 3.65 -12.55
CA LYS A 175 -19.18 2.53 -13.32
C LYS A 175 -17.91 2.87 -14.12
N ILE A 176 -17.87 4.04 -14.75
CA ILE A 176 -16.93 4.36 -15.84
C ILE A 176 -15.49 4.60 -15.36
N PHE A 177 -15.29 5.04 -14.12
CA PHE A 177 -13.97 5.39 -13.60
C PHE A 177 -13.69 4.78 -12.22
N TRP A 178 -14.64 4.94 -11.29
CA TRP A 178 -14.47 4.52 -9.89
C TRP A 178 -14.58 3.01 -9.73
N ARG A 179 -15.62 2.40 -10.31
CA ARG A 179 -15.79 0.94 -10.26
C ARG A 179 -14.83 0.26 -11.22
N TYR A 180 -14.76 0.71 -12.47
CA TYR A 180 -13.80 0.22 -13.46
C TYR A 180 -13.00 1.40 -14.01
N PRO A 181 -11.66 1.36 -14.03
CA PRO A 181 -10.78 0.31 -13.54
C PRO A 181 -10.27 0.55 -12.10
N LEU A 182 -10.55 1.70 -11.50
CA LEU A 182 -9.79 2.18 -10.33
C LEU A 182 -9.94 1.29 -9.09
N SER A 183 -11.13 0.75 -8.81
CA SER A 183 -11.33 -0.17 -7.67
C SER A 183 -10.51 -1.46 -7.78
N TYR A 184 -10.29 -1.98 -9.00
CA TYR A 184 -9.54 -3.21 -9.21
C TYR A 184 -8.02 -3.01 -9.20
N ILE A 185 -7.56 -1.81 -9.56
CA ILE A 185 -6.13 -1.45 -9.52
C ILE A 185 -5.73 -0.95 -8.12
N SER A 186 -6.71 -0.52 -7.32
CA SER A 186 -6.48 0.00 -5.98
C SER A 186 -6.00 -1.06 -5.00
N PHE A 187 -4.71 -0.98 -4.66
CA PHE A 187 -4.13 -1.76 -3.58
C PHE A 187 -4.68 -1.37 -2.19
N ALA A 188 -5.27 -0.17 -2.06
CA ALA A 188 -5.95 0.22 -0.83
C ALA A 188 -7.28 -0.55 -0.68
N ALA A 189 -8.06 -0.69 -1.76
CA ALA A 189 -9.32 -1.44 -1.75
C ALA A 189 -9.10 -2.92 -1.44
N TRP A 190 -8.13 -3.56 -2.09
CA TRP A 190 -7.76 -4.95 -1.77
C TRP A 190 -7.23 -5.10 -0.33
N GLY A 191 -6.40 -4.15 0.12
CA GLY A 191 -5.86 -4.15 1.49
C GLY A 191 -6.94 -4.03 2.56
N THR A 192 -7.84 -3.04 2.43
CA THR A 192 -8.93 -2.84 3.41
C THR A 192 -9.94 -3.98 3.37
N GLN A 193 -10.32 -4.46 2.19
CA GLN A 193 -11.22 -5.60 2.04
C GLN A 193 -10.67 -6.87 2.68
N GLY A 194 -9.42 -7.23 2.37
CA GLY A 194 -8.77 -8.41 2.94
C GLY A 194 -8.67 -8.31 4.47
N ASN A 195 -8.44 -7.12 5.00
CA ASN A 195 -8.36 -6.90 6.44
C ASN A 195 -9.73 -7.01 7.14
N LEU A 196 -10.78 -6.43 6.55
CA LEU A 196 -12.13 -6.54 7.08
C LEU A 196 -12.61 -8.01 7.11
N LYS A 197 -12.33 -8.78 6.04
CA LYS A 197 -12.58 -10.23 6.04
C LYS A 197 -11.78 -10.95 7.14
N ASN A 198 -10.53 -10.58 7.35
CA ASN A 198 -9.70 -11.19 8.37
C ASN A 198 -10.20 -10.92 9.79
N ASP A 199 -10.76 -9.74 10.03
CA ASP A 199 -11.19 -9.30 11.34
C ASP A 199 -12.62 -9.76 11.68
N MET A 200 -13.56 -9.64 10.74
CA MET A 200 -14.99 -9.82 11.02
C MET A 200 -15.51 -11.24 10.79
N ILE A 201 -14.89 -12.04 9.91
CA ILE A 201 -15.34 -13.43 9.67
C ILE A 201 -15.15 -14.25 10.95
N GLY A 202 -16.22 -14.94 11.38
CA GLY A 202 -16.24 -15.73 12.62
C GLY A 202 -16.46 -14.93 13.91
N LEU A 203 -16.71 -13.61 13.84
CA LEU A 203 -17.17 -12.82 14.99
C LEU A 203 -18.68 -12.57 14.94
N GLU A 204 -19.25 -12.36 16.11
CA GLU A 204 -20.63 -11.90 16.29
C GLU A 204 -20.61 -10.56 17.02
N PHE A 205 -21.44 -9.64 16.54
CA PHE A 205 -21.54 -8.27 17.03
C PHE A 205 -22.92 -8.04 17.65
N ASP A 206 -22.97 -7.19 18.66
CA ASP A 206 -24.24 -6.83 19.28
C ASP A 206 -25.11 -6.05 18.27
N ALA A 207 -26.41 -6.32 18.27
CA ALA A 207 -27.37 -5.63 17.41
C ALA A 207 -27.51 -4.15 17.80
N VAL A 208 -27.91 -3.31 16.83
CA VAL A 208 -28.14 -1.88 17.07
C VAL A 208 -29.31 -1.66 18.04
N VAL A 209 -30.31 -2.54 18.00
CA VAL A 209 -31.46 -2.50 18.93
C VAL A 209 -31.17 -3.40 20.13
N PRO A 210 -31.17 -2.85 21.36
CA PRO A 210 -30.96 -3.66 22.57
C PRO A 210 -32.00 -4.78 22.68
N GLY A 211 -31.54 -6.03 22.78
CA GLY A 211 -32.38 -7.22 22.94
C GLY A 211 -32.60 -8.04 21.65
N GLU A 212 -32.14 -7.56 20.50
CA GLU A 212 -32.10 -8.37 19.27
C GLU A 212 -30.93 -9.36 19.26
N ALA A 213 -31.03 -10.39 18.41
CA ALA A 213 -29.99 -11.39 18.26
C ALA A 213 -28.70 -10.78 17.69
N LYS A 214 -27.55 -11.31 18.12
CA LYS A 214 -26.25 -10.87 17.61
C LYS A 214 -26.17 -11.06 16.10
N ILE A 215 -25.52 -10.10 15.44
CA ILE A 215 -25.34 -10.08 14.00
C ILE A 215 -23.98 -10.68 13.68
N LYS A 216 -23.95 -11.62 12.74
CA LYS A 216 -22.72 -12.25 12.27
C LYS A 216 -21.87 -11.25 11.47
N GLY A 217 -20.56 -11.26 11.66
CA GLY A 217 -19.64 -10.41 10.93
C GLY A 217 -19.71 -10.61 9.41
N GLU A 218 -20.06 -11.81 8.93
CA GLU A 218 -20.29 -12.10 7.52
C GLU A 218 -21.44 -11.28 6.93
N ALA A 219 -22.55 -11.14 7.67
CA ALA A 219 -23.68 -10.32 7.25
C ALA A 219 -23.29 -8.85 7.18
N ILE A 220 -22.54 -8.36 8.18
CA ILE A 220 -22.02 -6.99 8.21
C ILE A 220 -21.12 -6.71 7.01
N LEU A 221 -20.22 -7.64 6.65
CA LEU A 221 -19.33 -7.49 5.49
C LEU A 221 -20.11 -7.35 4.18
N GLN A 222 -21.19 -8.10 4.01
CA GLN A 222 -22.02 -8.05 2.81
C GLN A 222 -22.93 -6.81 2.78
N ASP A 223 -23.67 -6.58 3.86
CA ASP A 223 -24.73 -5.57 3.91
C ASP A 223 -24.16 -4.16 4.09
N THR A 224 -23.12 -4.00 4.92
CA THR A 224 -22.54 -2.68 5.23
C THR A 224 -21.41 -2.31 4.29
N TYR A 225 -20.49 -3.24 4.02
CA TYR A 225 -19.29 -2.96 3.22
C TYR A 225 -19.38 -3.43 1.76
N GLY A 226 -20.45 -4.13 1.38
CA GLY A 226 -20.63 -4.66 0.02
C GLY A 226 -19.52 -5.63 -0.41
N ILE A 227 -18.91 -6.34 0.56
CA ILE A 227 -17.81 -7.28 0.32
C ILE A 227 -18.38 -8.64 -0.04
N ASP A 228 -17.98 -9.15 -1.20
CA ASP A 228 -18.32 -10.51 -1.60
C ASP A 228 -17.51 -11.55 -0.81
N LEU A 229 -18.21 -12.54 -0.25
CA LEU A 229 -17.66 -13.62 0.57
C LEU A 229 -17.50 -14.94 -0.20
N GLN A 230 -17.82 -14.97 -1.50
CA GLN A 230 -17.63 -16.16 -2.34
C GLN A 230 -16.17 -16.63 -2.41
N TYR A 231 -15.23 -15.71 -2.23
CA TYR A 231 -13.79 -16.00 -2.24
C TYR A 231 -13.11 -15.65 -0.92
N SER A 232 -12.13 -16.49 -0.56
CA SER A 232 -11.35 -16.35 0.66
C SER A 232 -10.52 -15.06 0.68
N LYS A 233 -10.23 -14.57 1.89
CA LYS A 233 -9.34 -13.44 2.15
C LYS A 233 -7.96 -13.57 1.48
N TRP A 234 -7.46 -14.79 1.30
CA TRP A 234 -6.18 -15.03 0.61
C TRP A 234 -6.14 -14.58 -0.84
N TRP A 235 -7.28 -14.51 -1.53
CA TRP A 235 -7.34 -13.96 -2.88
C TRP A 235 -7.04 -12.46 -2.91
N ASP A 236 -7.38 -11.73 -1.84
CA ASP A 236 -7.04 -10.30 -1.71
C ASP A 236 -5.51 -10.12 -1.63
N VAL A 237 -4.82 -11.01 -0.91
CA VAL A 237 -3.34 -11.04 -0.85
C VAL A 237 -2.73 -11.42 -2.20
N VAL A 238 -3.30 -12.41 -2.91
CA VAL A 238 -2.85 -12.77 -4.26
C VAL A 238 -3.01 -11.60 -5.22
N ALA A 239 -4.14 -10.87 -5.15
CA ALA A 239 -4.35 -9.67 -5.96
C ALA A 239 -3.28 -8.60 -5.67
N LEU A 240 -2.95 -8.34 -4.40
CA LEU A 240 -1.88 -7.42 -4.03
C LEU A 240 -0.50 -7.89 -4.53
N PHE A 241 -0.21 -9.19 -4.45
CA PHE A 241 1.02 -9.76 -5.02
C PHE A 241 1.10 -9.57 -6.54
N CYS A 242 0.00 -9.83 -7.26
CA CYS A 242 -0.07 -9.57 -8.70
C CYS A 242 0.13 -8.10 -9.02
N LEU A 243 -0.51 -7.19 -8.27
CA LEU A 243 -0.31 -5.74 -8.43
C LEU A 243 1.15 -5.35 -8.19
N LEU A 244 1.81 -5.92 -7.17
CA LEU A 244 3.22 -5.67 -6.90
C LEU A 244 4.09 -6.03 -8.11
N LEU A 245 3.90 -7.21 -8.69
CA LEU A 245 4.61 -7.64 -9.89
C LEU A 245 4.32 -6.69 -11.07
N CYS A 246 3.06 -6.34 -11.29
CA CYS A 246 2.66 -5.41 -12.35
C CYS A 246 3.34 -4.04 -12.20
N TYR A 247 3.32 -3.42 -11.01
CA TYR A 247 3.97 -2.13 -10.78
C TYR A 247 5.50 -2.20 -10.93
N ARG A 248 6.13 -3.32 -10.54
CA ARG A 248 7.57 -3.52 -10.75
C ARG A 248 7.91 -3.69 -12.24
N LEU A 249 7.09 -4.38 -13.01
CA LEU A 249 7.23 -4.46 -14.47
C LEU A 249 7.02 -3.10 -15.13
N LEU A 250 5.99 -2.35 -14.72
CA LEU A 250 5.76 -0.98 -15.17
C LEU A 250 6.94 -0.07 -14.88
N LEU A 251 7.61 -0.24 -13.73
CA LEU A 251 8.81 0.51 -13.39
C LEU A 251 9.96 0.21 -14.36
N VAL A 252 10.21 -1.06 -14.67
CA VAL A 252 11.21 -1.45 -15.67
C VAL A 252 10.91 -0.82 -17.03
N ILE A 253 9.65 -0.87 -17.47
CA ILE A 253 9.21 -0.27 -18.73
C ILE A 253 9.41 1.26 -18.72
N ALA A 254 9.00 1.93 -17.63
CA ALA A 254 9.15 3.38 -17.48
C ALA A 254 10.62 3.82 -17.54
N LEU A 255 11.51 3.09 -16.87
CA LEU A 255 12.96 3.35 -16.91
C LEU A 255 13.52 3.15 -18.34
N ARG A 256 13.13 2.07 -19.03
CA ARG A 256 13.53 1.81 -20.42
C ARG A 256 13.08 2.90 -21.38
N CYS A 257 11.82 3.32 -21.29
CA CYS A 257 11.28 4.40 -22.13
C CYS A 257 12.05 5.70 -21.94
N LYS A 258 12.37 6.05 -20.69
CA LYS A 258 13.12 7.28 -20.36
C LYS A 258 14.54 7.25 -20.93
N GLN A 259 15.22 6.10 -20.86
CA GLN A 259 16.54 5.94 -21.47
C GLN A 259 16.49 6.05 -23.00
N ARG A 260 15.53 5.39 -23.65
CA ARG A 260 15.37 5.42 -25.11
C ARG A 260 15.06 6.81 -25.67
N ILE A 261 14.32 7.64 -24.94
CA ILE A 261 14.05 9.04 -25.34
C ILE A 261 15.31 9.91 -25.18
N SER A 262 16.13 9.63 -24.17
CA SER A 262 17.37 10.39 -23.93
C SER A 262 18.51 10.09 -24.91
N SER A 263 18.53 8.91 -25.54
CA SER A 263 19.61 8.51 -26.45
C SER A 263 19.64 9.20 -27.82
N PRO A 264 18.52 9.44 -28.54
CA PRO A 264 18.56 10.19 -29.80
C PRO A 264 18.84 11.68 -29.59
N PHE A 265 18.34 12.30 -28.51
CA PHE A 265 18.61 13.72 -28.21
C PHE A 265 20.10 14.01 -27.96
N ARG A 266 20.83 13.06 -27.34
CA ARG A 266 22.29 13.18 -27.12
C ARG A 266 23.14 12.97 -28.38
N ARG A 267 22.59 12.32 -29.42
CA ARG A 267 23.25 12.16 -30.73
C ARG A 267 23.15 13.43 -31.58
N ILE A 268 22.11 14.23 -31.37
CA ILE A 268 21.83 15.46 -32.14
C ILE A 268 22.53 16.68 -31.53
N TYR A 269 22.67 16.71 -30.19
CA TYR A 269 23.52 17.68 -29.50
C TYR A 269 24.64 16.94 -28.77
N PRO A 270 25.75 16.58 -29.44
CA PRO A 270 26.97 16.33 -28.71
C PRO A 270 27.27 17.61 -27.94
N THR A 271 27.31 17.53 -26.62
CA THR A 271 27.76 18.64 -25.78
C THR A 271 29.17 19.00 -26.23
N SER A 272 29.27 20.02 -27.07
CA SER A 272 30.53 20.64 -27.42
C SER A 272 30.93 21.52 -26.24
N GLY A 273 32.10 21.25 -25.68
CA GLY A 273 32.87 22.29 -25.00
C GLY A 273 33.06 22.09 -23.50
N ARG A 274 34.28 21.60 -23.21
CA ARG A 274 35.19 21.95 -22.11
C ARG A 274 34.79 21.63 -20.68
#